data_AF-A0A7V7TXT9-F1
#
_entry.id   AF-A0A7V7TXT9-F1
#
_cell.length_a   1.000
_cell.length_b   1.000
_cell.length_c   1.000
_cell.angle_alpha   90.00
_cell.angle_beta   90.00
_cell.angle_gamma   90.00
#
_symmetry.space_group_name_H-M   'P 1'
#
loop_
_entity.id
_entity.type
_entity.pdbx_description
1 polymer ?
#
loop_
_entity_poly.entity_id
_entity_poly.type
_entity_poly.pdbx_seq_one_letter_code
_entity_poly.pdbx_strand_id
1 'polypeptide(L)' 'MQCPVCGAPVEDRPAANANAKTISCEGCGTFDISNLAQTALTRMDNYHRLQALRYAQTNALAGRFPYIHGIG' A
#
# COMPACT_ATOMS: atom_id res chain seq x y z
N MET A 1 12.09 2.29 6.21
CA MET A 1 10.86 1.55 6.61
C MET A 1 10.76 0.27 5.77
N GLN A 2 9.87 -0.67 6.10
CA GLN A 2 9.61 -1.88 5.30
C GLN A 2 8.25 -1.81 4.59
N CYS A 3 8.14 -2.43 3.42
CA CYS A 3 6.91 -2.51 2.65
C CYS A 3 5.88 -3.35 3.40
N PRO A 4 4.68 -2.82 3.68
CA PRO A 4 3.64 -3.57 4.39
C PRO A 4 3.06 -4.73 3.56
N VAL A 5 3.38 -4.80 2.26
CA VAL A 5 2.92 -5.86 1.35
C VAL A 5 3.94 -7.00 1.29
N CYS A 6 5.15 -6.73 0.82
CA CYS A 6 6.17 -7.75 0.56
C CYS A 6 7.33 -7.80 1.57
N GLY A 7 7.41 -6.86 2.52
CA GLY A 7 8.50 -6.79 3.51
C GLY A 7 9.83 -6.21 3.00
N ALA A 8 9.95 -5.93 1.70
CA ALA A 8 11.14 -5.31 1.11
C ALA A 8 11.38 -3.89 1.67
N PRO A 9 12.63 -3.39 1.65
CA PRO A 9 12.92 -2.00 2.02
C PRO A 9 12.12 -1.02 1.14
N VAL A 10 11.69 0.09 1.74
CA VAL A 10 10.98 1.16 1.03
C VAL A 10 11.67 2.49 1.23
N GLU A 11 11.61 3.30 0.19
CA GLU A 11 12.02 4.69 0.24
C GLU A 11 10.92 5.54 0.89
N ASP A 12 11.35 6.53 1.67
CA ASP A 12 10.43 7.50 2.28
C ASP A 12 9.96 8.48 1.20
N ARG A 13 8.64 8.60 1.03
CA ARG A 13 8.03 9.63 0.20
C ARG A 13 7.02 10.41 1.01
N PRO A 14 6.94 11.74 0.81
CA PRO A 14 5.91 12.55 1.44
C PRO A 14 4.54 12.05 0.99
N ALA A 15 3.67 11.80 1.97
CA ALA A 15 2.31 11.36 1.70
C ALA A 15 1.51 12.47 0.99
N ALA A 16 0.69 12.08 0.01
CA ALA A 16 -0.21 13.01 -0.67
C ALA A 16 -1.34 13.53 0.26
N ASN A 17 -1.59 12.88 1.39
CA ASN A 17 -2.69 13.18 2.30
C ASN A 17 -2.29 12.90 3.77
N ALA A 18 -2.94 13.58 4.73
CA ALA A 18 -2.62 13.44 6.16
C ALA A 18 -2.99 12.06 6.75
N ASN A 19 -3.88 11.32 6.09
CA ASN A 19 -4.44 10.05 6.58
C ASN A 19 -3.92 8.81 5.84
N ALA A 20 -3.02 8.97 4.88
CA ALA A 20 -2.35 7.87 4.21
C ALA A 20 -0.84 8.10 4.14
N LYS A 21 -0.14 7.08 3.67
CA LYS A 21 1.29 7.10 3.43
C LYS A 21 1.55 6.64 2.01
N THR A 22 2.46 7.32 1.33
CA THR A 22 2.96 6.89 0.04
C THR A 22 4.14 5.96 0.26
N ILE A 23 4.01 4.72 -0.20
CA ILE A 23 5.04 3.69 -0.11
C ILE A 23 5.65 3.52 -1.49
N SER A 24 6.97 3.69 -1.59
CA SER A 24 7.74 3.41 -2.80
C SER A 24 8.56 2.13 -2.58
N CYS A 25 8.13 1.03 -3.19
CA CYS A 25 8.79 -0.27 -3.08
C CYS A 25 9.22 -0.76 -4.46
N GLU A 26 10.47 -1.21 -4.59
CA GLU A 26 10.97 -1.74 -5.88
C GLU A 26 10.19 -2.97 -6.36
N GLY A 27 9.72 -3.83 -5.44
CA GLY A 27 8.98 -5.05 -5.81
C GLY A 27 7.48 -4.86 -5.98
N CYS A 28 6.88 -3.87 -5.30
CA CYS A 28 5.42 -3.65 -5.29
C CYS A 28 4.99 -2.40 -6.08
N GLY A 29 5.95 -1.57 -6.50
CA GLY A 29 5.71 -0.26 -7.08
C GLY A 29 5.41 0.82 -6.03
N THR A 30 4.99 1.98 -6.52
CA THR A 30 4.56 3.10 -5.69
C THR A 30 3.05 3.03 -5.48
N PHE A 31 2.60 3.07 -4.22
CA PHE A 31 1.19 3.02 -3.85
C PHE A 31 0.93 3.82 -2.56
N ASP A 32 -0.30 4.27 -2.39
CA ASP A 32 -0.77 4.92 -1.18
C ASP A 32 -1.49 3.90 -0.29
N ILE A 33 -1.32 4.03 1.02
CA ILE A 33 -1.97 3.18 2.01
C ILE A 33 -2.50 3.99 3.18
N SER A 34 -3.79 3.81 3.50
CA SER A 34 -4.38 4.42 4.70
C SER A 34 -3.76 3.86 5.98
N ASN A 35 -3.68 4.65 7.05
CA ASN A 35 -3.18 4.17 8.34
C ASN A 35 -3.94 2.92 8.83
N LEU A 36 -5.26 2.87 8.60
CA LEU A 36 -6.10 1.72 8.94
C LEU A 36 -5.73 0.48 8.13
N ALA A 37 -5.59 0.61 6.81
CA ALA A 37 -5.16 -0.49 5.95
C ALA A 37 -3.76 -0.97 6.34
N GLN A 38 -2.84 -0.07 6.72
CA GLN A 38 -1.52 -0.46 7.18
C GLN A 38 -1.60 -1.35 8.43
N THR A 39 -2.44 -1.02 9.40
CA THR A 39 -2.68 -1.85 10.59
C THR A 39 -3.39 -3.16 10.26
N ALA A 40 -4.28 -3.18 9.28
CA ALA A 40 -4.97 -4.40 8.85
C ALA A 40 -4.01 -5.37 8.12
N LEU A 41 -3.15 -4.85 7.23
CA LEU A 41 -2.18 -5.66 6.47
C LEU A 41 -1.23 -6.43 7.39
N THR A 42 -0.83 -5.87 8.54
CA THR A 42 0.07 -6.59 9.48
C THR A 42 -0.55 -7.86 10.03
N ARG A 43 -1.89 -7.96 10.08
CA ARG A 43 -2.63 -9.13 10.54
C ARG A 43 -2.91 -10.15 9.43
N MET A 44 -2.66 -9.78 8.17
CA MET A 44 -2.91 -10.63 7.01
C MET A 44 -1.69 -11.45 6.62
N ASP A 45 -1.92 -12.59 5.97
CA ASP A 45 -0.87 -13.36 5.32
C ASP A 45 -0.33 -12.66 4.07
N ASN A 46 0.85 -13.07 3.61
CA ASN A 46 1.51 -12.49 2.44
C ASN A 46 0.62 -12.52 1.18
N TYR A 47 -0.12 -13.60 0.96
CA TYR A 47 -1.05 -13.72 -0.18
C TYR A 47 -2.14 -12.65 -0.13
N HIS A 48 -2.79 -12.47 1.02
CA HIS A 48 -3.85 -11.49 1.20
C HIS A 48 -3.34 -10.05 1.07
N ARG A 49 -2.11 -9.78 1.54
CA ARG A 49 -1.46 -8.47 1.36
C ARG A 49 -1.23 -8.16 -0.12
N LEU A 50 -0.71 -9.12 -0.88
CA LEU A 50 -0.51 -8.98 -2.32
C LEU A 50 -1.84 -8.82 -3.06
N GLN A 51 -2.87 -9.56 -2.65
CA GLN A 51 -4.21 -9.44 -3.23
C GLN A 51 -4.80 -8.05 -3.00
N ALA A 52 -4.66 -7.47 -1.81
CA ALA A 52 -5.11 -6.11 -1.50
C ALA A 52 -4.42 -5.07 -2.40
N LEU A 53 -3.10 -5.21 -2.61
CA LEU A 53 -2.36 -4.34 -3.53
C LEU A 53 -2.84 -4.51 -4.98
N ARG A 54 -3.02 -5.75 -5.44
CA ARG A 54 -3.53 -6.03 -6.79
C ARG A 54 -4.91 -5.43 -7.00
N TYR A 55 -5.80 -5.58 -6.03
CA TYR A 55 -7.13 -4.96 -6.07
C TYR A 55 -7.04 -3.43 -6.17
N ALA A 56 -6.18 -2.79 -5.36
CA ALA A 56 -5.95 -1.36 -5.43
C ALA A 56 -5.38 -0.92 -6.78
N GLN A 57 -4.48 -1.71 -7.38
CA GLN A 57 -3.92 -1.44 -8.71
C GLN A 57 -4.98 -1.52 -9.82
N THR A 58 -5.89 -2.50 -9.75
CA THR A 58 -6.95 -2.66 -10.75
C THR A 58 -8.00 -1.54 -10.67
N ASN A 59 -8.24 -1.00 -9.47
CA ASN A 59 -9.20 0.09 -9.26
C ASN A 59 -8.58 1.49 -9.31
N ALA A 60 -7.26 1.59 -9.52
CA ALA A 60 -6.57 2.87 -9.58
C ALA A 60 -7.02 3.66 -10.83
N LEU A 61 -7.40 4.93 -10.62
CA LEU A 61 -7.66 5.85 -11.72
C LEU A 61 -6.36 6.22 -12.44
N ALA A 62 -6.44 6.43 -13.75
CA ALA A 62 -5.30 6.88 -14.54
C ALA A 62 -4.68 8.16 -13.95
N GLY A 63 -3.36 8.17 -13.80
CA GLY A 63 -2.63 9.30 -13.21
C GLY A 63 -2.65 9.37 -11.67
N ARG A 64 -3.25 8.38 -10.98
CA ARG A 64 -3.18 8.24 -9.52
C ARG A 64 -2.40 7.00 -9.13
N PHE A 65 -1.76 7.06 -7.96
CA PHE A 65 -1.19 5.86 -7.37
C PHE A 65 -2.31 4.93 -6.89
N PRO A 66 -2.09 3.60 -6.93
CA PRO A 66 -2.98 2.64 -6.29
C PRO A 66 -3.19 3.00 -4.83
N TYR A 67 -4.44 2.96 -4.35
CA TYR A 67 -4.76 3.32 -2.97
C TYR A 67 -5.38 2.15 -2.22
N ILE A 68 -4.68 1.67 -1.20
CA ILE A 68 -5.18 0.64 -0.29
C ILE A 68 -5.95 1.35 0.84
N HIS A 69 -7.27 1.42 0.69
CA HIS A 69 -8.18 1.86 1.73
C HIS A 69 -8.56 0.71 2.66
N GLY A 70 -9.19 1.03 3.80
CA GLY A 70 -9.57 0.08 4.84
C GLY A 70 -10.11 -1.23 4.27
N ILE A 71 -9.45 -2.31 4.66
CA ILE A 71 -9.74 -3.71 4.31
C ILE A 71 -10.52 -4.27 5.50
N GLY A 72 -11.84 -4.30 5.37
CA GLY A 72 -12.79 -4.79 6.36
C GLY A 72 -14.01 -5.34 5.66
#